data_AF-A0AAN7DFP3-F1
#
_entry.id   AF-A0AAN7DFP3-F1
#
_cell.length_a   1.000
_cell.length_b   1.000
_cell.length_c   1.000
_cell.angle_alpha   90.00
_cell.angle_beta   90.00
_cell.angle_gamma   90.00
#
_symmetry.space_group_name_H-M   'P 1'
#
loop_
_entity.id
_entity.type
_entity.pdbx_description
1 polymer ?
#
loop_
_entity_poly.entity_id
_entity_poly.type
_entity_poly.pdbx_seq_one_letter_code
_entity_poly.pdbx_strand_id
1 'polypeptide(L)'
;MIFLSIVITVCLLYAHTVTCLYCVKHTSRHGGYSALDTCKINKNRPIAAAALSNKMDTSTQQNNLTFDLTCKASASECQGVSATLFKATDIISDVFQFETPLVINASYVSFCQEYQDCHHDAKYASIGQAYPSISYVMTDNTDKMTRLYPQPLLKQYTNMSVKPSWTQYDIEAQFNNEINWYFVNNDDPIQSSQTDFLRNVIHELIHGLGFMTSWSDDFYEAILPLFDSGKLEHFITPTLLAQTSNHQLMSDYSSNQPFWGFVEFPFDKYIHYKSNTTNNYTSFASITQQLNHFSSSNTTFRNMVDLANAWYNSDEYTFSKRLYTKTVTFLDVLAVIDNEPLLFLETSVNPFSSGSSLCHVDQSQYLNTTEYLMVYLANAGVGITQLDQVFPQGPVGPKLLKVMATLGYKVKNNNNTDRPSLSYWTPPQGLVGTDSNPSPSLSVVTAGPARMPTSSYTTSTGGSTSTNQSKSSSSPAAIPQYWHPLLLCIITTTLSLCI
;
A
#
# COMPACT_ATOMS: atom_id res chain seq x y z
N MET A 1 13.97 -52.17 20.22
CA MET A 1 13.98 -50.79 20.76
C MET A 1 14.79 -49.79 19.94
N ILE A 2 15.81 -50.20 19.18
CA ILE A 2 16.62 -49.29 18.35
C ILE A 2 15.85 -48.74 17.12
N PHE A 3 14.97 -49.54 16.52
CA PHE A 3 14.16 -49.11 15.37
C PHE A 3 13.09 -48.04 15.71
N LEU A 4 12.51 -48.09 16.92
CA LEU A 4 11.51 -47.11 17.35
C LEU A 4 12.16 -45.74 17.64
N SER A 5 13.41 -45.75 18.09
CA SER A 5 14.17 -44.51 18.35
C SER A 5 14.56 -43.80 17.05
N ILE A 6 14.93 -44.54 16.00
CA ILE A 6 15.31 -43.96 14.70
C ILE A 6 14.10 -43.33 13.99
N VAL A 7 12.92 -43.96 14.08
CA VAL A 7 11.68 -43.41 13.48
C VAL A 7 11.23 -42.14 14.21
N ILE A 8 11.38 -42.06 15.54
CA ILE A 8 11.06 -40.85 16.30
C ILE A 8 12.07 -39.72 16.00
N THR A 9 13.37 -40.02 15.84
CA THR A 9 14.36 -39.01 15.47
C THR A 9 14.18 -38.51 14.04
N VAL A 10 13.79 -39.38 13.09
CA VAL A 10 13.51 -38.97 11.70
C VAL A 10 12.18 -38.19 11.58
N CYS A 11 11.16 -38.51 12.37
CA CYS A 11 9.93 -37.70 12.45
C CYS A 11 10.15 -36.35 13.15
N LEU A 12 11.05 -36.26 14.14
CA LEU A 12 11.41 -34.99 14.79
C LEU A 12 12.34 -34.11 13.94
N LEU A 13 13.10 -34.68 13.00
CA LEU A 13 13.92 -33.95 12.03
C LEU A 13 13.13 -33.40 10.84
N TYR A 14 11.87 -33.84 10.63
CA TYR A 14 10.98 -33.36 9.58
C TYR A 14 9.92 -32.36 10.07
N ALA A 15 10.00 -31.91 11.32
CA ALA A 15 9.37 -30.65 11.69
C ALA A 15 10.25 -29.53 11.12
N HIS A 16 10.06 -29.17 9.84
CA HIS A 16 10.58 -27.92 9.32
C HIS A 16 10.02 -26.78 10.19
N THR A 17 10.82 -26.38 11.17
CA THR A 17 10.64 -25.16 11.93
C THR A 17 10.76 -24.03 10.92
N VAL A 18 9.62 -23.57 10.39
CA VAL A 18 9.54 -22.23 9.77
C VAL A 18 9.91 -21.26 10.89
N THR A 19 11.18 -20.90 10.97
CA THR A 19 11.78 -20.15 12.09
C THR A 19 11.54 -18.65 11.97
N CYS A 20 11.12 -18.15 10.81
CA CYS A 20 10.78 -16.74 10.59
C CYS A 20 9.62 -16.65 9.59
N LEU A 21 8.54 -15.96 9.98
CA LEU A 21 7.52 -15.48 9.05
C LEU A 21 7.94 -14.10 8.54
N TYR A 22 7.77 -13.84 7.24
CA TYR A 22 8.00 -12.52 6.65
C TYR A 22 6.66 -11.81 6.48
N CYS A 23 6.62 -10.56 6.90
CA CYS A 23 5.47 -9.69 6.74
C CYS A 23 5.91 -8.26 6.48
N VAL A 24 4.96 -7.44 6.08
CA VAL A 24 5.12 -6.04 5.69
C VAL A 24 4.09 -5.26 6.47
N LYS A 25 4.56 -4.37 7.35
CA LYS A 25 3.67 -3.39 7.98
C LYS A 25 3.42 -2.28 6.97
N HIS A 26 2.16 -1.96 6.73
CA HIS A 26 1.80 -0.86 5.87
C HIS A 26 1.68 0.41 6.70
N THR A 27 2.23 1.50 6.20
CA THR A 27 2.06 2.84 6.76
C THR A 27 1.68 3.77 5.64
N SER A 28 0.83 4.77 5.92
CA SER A 28 0.56 5.82 4.93
C SER A 28 1.87 6.54 4.60
N ARG A 29 2.16 6.65 3.30
CA ARG A 29 3.12 7.61 2.76
C ARG A 29 2.45 8.31 1.60
N HIS A 30 2.73 9.60 1.45
CA HIS A 30 2.40 10.34 0.24
C HIS A 30 3.00 9.62 -0.96
N GLY A 31 2.14 9.15 -1.87
CA GLY A 31 2.56 8.51 -3.12
C GLY A 31 2.80 7.00 -3.09
N GLY A 32 2.54 6.26 -1.99
CA GLY A 32 2.62 4.79 -1.99
C GLY A 32 3.07 4.14 -0.68
N TYR A 33 3.26 2.81 -0.71
CA TYR A 33 3.51 1.98 0.49
C TYR A 33 5.01 1.91 0.80
N SER A 34 5.44 2.35 1.98
CA SER A 34 6.86 2.23 2.37
C SER A 34 7.10 1.52 3.70
N ALA A 35 8.23 0.80 3.70
CA ALA A 35 8.95 0.16 4.80
C ALA A 35 8.56 -1.30 5.09
N LEU A 36 9.39 -2.20 4.57
CA LEU A 36 9.43 -3.61 4.91
C LEU A 36 10.04 -3.79 6.29
N ASP A 37 9.21 -3.61 7.31
CA ASP A 37 9.55 -4.14 8.63
C ASP A 37 9.21 -5.63 8.64
N THR A 38 10.19 -6.47 8.30
CA THR A 38 10.03 -7.92 8.34
C THR A 38 9.87 -8.36 9.79
N CYS A 39 8.65 -8.46 10.29
CA CYS A 39 8.44 -8.92 11.67
C CYS A 39 8.67 -10.43 11.75
N LYS A 40 9.70 -10.86 12.48
CA LYS A 40 9.88 -12.27 12.85
C LYS A 40 8.85 -12.64 13.93
N ILE A 41 7.74 -13.27 13.55
CA ILE A 41 6.78 -13.79 14.52
C ILE A 41 7.28 -15.14 15.05
N ASN A 42 7.59 -15.21 16.35
CA ASN A 42 7.82 -16.47 17.05
C ASN A 42 6.52 -17.29 17.10
N LYS A 43 6.56 -18.56 16.69
CA LYS A 43 5.42 -19.48 16.78
C LYS A 43 4.98 -19.65 18.24
N ASN A 44 3.66 -19.71 18.46
CA ASN A 44 2.97 -20.76 19.22
C ASN A 44 1.49 -20.41 19.49
N ARG A 45 0.56 -20.82 18.60
CA ARG A 45 -0.76 -21.33 19.01
C ARG A 45 -1.23 -22.44 18.05
N PRO A 46 -1.43 -23.68 18.53
CA PRO A 46 -2.20 -24.69 17.82
C PRO A 46 -3.64 -24.19 17.60
N ILE A 47 -4.37 -24.76 16.64
CA ILE A 47 -5.72 -24.35 16.20
C ILE A 47 -6.80 -24.44 17.31
N ALA A 48 -6.47 -24.88 18.53
CA ALA A 48 -7.37 -24.80 19.67
C ALA A 48 -7.16 -23.49 20.45
N ALA A 49 -8.19 -22.65 20.49
CA ALA A 49 -8.31 -21.42 21.30
C ALA A 49 -7.57 -20.16 20.78
N ALA A 50 -8.01 -19.66 19.63
CA ALA A 50 -8.13 -18.21 19.41
C ALA A 50 -9.57 -17.77 19.76
N ALA A 51 -10.03 -18.13 20.96
CA ALA A 51 -11.17 -17.44 21.56
C ALA A 51 -10.62 -16.11 22.11
N LEU A 52 -11.09 -15.00 21.56
CA LEU A 52 -10.86 -13.66 22.08
C LEU A 52 -11.23 -13.64 23.57
N SER A 53 -10.23 -13.64 24.43
CA SER A 53 -10.38 -13.23 25.82
C SER A 53 -10.37 -11.72 25.86
N ASN A 54 -11.55 -11.10 25.82
CA ASN A 54 -11.91 -10.04 26.75
C ASN A 54 -13.43 -9.93 26.78
N LYS A 55 -13.92 -9.83 28.01
CA LYS A 55 -15.30 -9.75 28.45
C LYS A 55 -16.01 -8.57 27.76
N MET A 56 -16.55 -8.79 26.56
CA MET A 56 -17.57 -7.92 25.97
C MET A 56 -18.93 -8.41 26.44
N ASP A 57 -19.73 -7.47 26.91
CA ASP A 57 -21.08 -7.68 27.41
C ASP A 57 -21.92 -8.39 26.34
N THR A 58 -22.40 -9.59 26.67
CA THR A 58 -23.10 -10.50 25.76
C THR A 58 -24.55 -10.09 25.56
N SER A 59 -24.78 -8.89 25.04
CA SER A 59 -26.02 -8.55 24.37
C SER A 59 -25.73 -7.57 23.23
N THR A 60 -26.00 -8.04 22.00
CA THR A 60 -26.19 -7.27 20.74
C THR A 60 -24.98 -6.78 19.93
N GLN A 61 -24.04 -7.64 19.51
CA GLN A 61 -23.35 -7.37 18.22
C GLN A 61 -23.26 -8.60 17.32
N GLN A 62 -23.98 -8.50 16.21
CA GLN A 62 -24.09 -9.44 15.10
C GLN A 62 -23.01 -9.17 14.02
N ASN A 63 -22.12 -8.20 14.24
CA ASN A 63 -21.18 -7.69 13.25
C ASN A 63 -19.83 -8.36 13.37
N ASN A 64 -19.35 -8.90 12.25
CA ASN A 64 -18.03 -9.51 12.17
C ASN A 64 -16.92 -8.46 11.93
N LEU A 65 -17.27 -7.18 11.73
CA LEU A 65 -16.35 -6.05 11.66
C LEU A 65 -16.61 -5.11 12.84
N THR A 66 -15.55 -4.81 13.59
CA THR A 66 -15.56 -3.82 14.66
C THR A 66 -14.52 -2.74 14.40
N PHE A 67 -14.64 -1.58 15.07
CA PHE A 67 -13.67 -0.50 14.93
C PHE A 67 -13.39 0.19 16.26
N ASP A 68 -12.16 0.68 16.41
CA ASP A 68 -11.78 1.68 17.40
C ASP A 68 -11.63 3.03 16.67
N LEU A 69 -12.19 4.11 17.22
CA LEU A 69 -12.21 5.43 16.57
C LEU A 69 -11.42 6.47 17.38
N THR A 70 -10.42 7.07 16.74
CA THR A 70 -9.81 8.33 17.18
C THR A 70 -10.42 9.49 16.40
N CYS A 71 -11.26 10.31 17.05
CA CYS A 71 -11.91 11.45 16.42
C CYS A 71 -11.40 12.77 17.01
N LYS A 72 -10.84 13.65 16.17
CA LYS A 72 -10.40 15.00 16.51
C LYS A 72 -11.33 16.05 15.89
N ALA A 73 -12.59 16.07 16.31
CA ALA A 73 -13.60 17.03 15.85
C ALA A 73 -14.58 17.39 16.97
N SER A 74 -15.66 18.13 16.65
CA SER A 74 -16.72 18.41 17.62
C SER A 74 -17.44 17.13 18.08
N ALA A 75 -18.03 17.13 19.28
CA ALA A 75 -18.72 15.95 19.81
C ALA A 75 -19.88 15.48 18.91
N SER A 76 -20.65 16.41 18.34
CA SER A 76 -21.74 16.11 17.40
C SER A 76 -21.24 15.49 16.10
N GLU A 77 -20.13 16.01 15.57
CA GLU A 77 -19.52 15.49 14.35
C GLU A 77 -18.91 14.10 14.59
N CYS A 78 -18.21 13.89 15.70
CA CYS A 78 -17.70 12.57 16.08
C CYS A 78 -18.82 11.54 16.29
N GLN A 79 -20.00 11.96 16.76
CA GLN A 79 -21.17 11.09 16.80
C GLN A 79 -21.65 10.70 15.39
N GLY A 80 -21.65 11.64 14.44
CA GLY A 80 -21.96 11.36 13.03
C GLY A 80 -20.95 10.43 12.36
N VAL A 81 -19.66 10.63 12.61
CA VAL A 81 -18.58 9.73 12.16
C VAL A 81 -18.78 8.32 12.70
N SER A 82 -18.99 8.19 14.02
CA SER A 82 -19.21 6.90 14.68
C SER A 82 -20.46 6.18 14.15
N ALA A 83 -21.59 6.89 14.03
CA ALA A 83 -22.82 6.35 13.46
C ALA A 83 -22.63 5.86 12.01
N THR A 84 -21.86 6.62 11.22
CA THR A 84 -21.55 6.27 9.83
C THR A 84 -20.64 5.04 9.74
N LEU A 85 -19.61 4.94 10.59
CA LEU A 85 -18.74 3.75 10.69
C LEU A 85 -19.53 2.50 11.08
N PHE A 86 -20.42 2.59 12.08
CA PHE A 86 -21.31 1.48 12.43
C PHE A 86 -22.17 1.04 11.25
N LYS A 87 -22.78 1.98 10.53
CA LYS A 87 -23.60 1.64 9.36
C LYS A 87 -22.78 1.00 8.24
N ALA A 88 -21.54 1.45 8.02
CA ALA A 88 -20.64 0.87 7.04
C ALA A 88 -20.24 -0.57 7.40
N THR A 89 -19.91 -0.82 8.67
CA THR A 89 -19.55 -2.18 9.12
C THR A 89 -20.74 -3.13 9.09
N ASP A 90 -21.97 -2.65 9.33
CA ASP A 90 -23.21 -3.40 9.10
C ASP A 90 -23.33 -3.81 7.62
N ILE A 91 -23.26 -2.84 6.69
CA ILE A 91 -23.41 -3.08 5.25
C ILE A 91 -22.38 -4.11 4.75
N ILE A 92 -21.11 -3.97 5.15
CA ILE A 92 -20.04 -4.90 4.75
C ILE A 92 -20.27 -6.28 5.38
N SER A 93 -20.69 -6.33 6.66
CA SER A 93 -21.03 -7.60 7.34
C SER A 93 -22.26 -8.28 6.75
N ASP A 94 -23.17 -7.53 6.13
CA ASP A 94 -24.34 -8.07 5.41
C ASP A 94 -23.99 -8.63 4.03
N VAL A 95 -22.91 -8.16 3.42
CA VAL A 95 -22.41 -8.67 2.15
C VAL A 95 -21.52 -9.89 2.33
N PHE A 96 -20.62 -9.87 3.31
CA PHE A 96 -19.60 -10.92 3.49
C PHE A 96 -19.84 -11.79 4.72
N GLN A 97 -19.54 -13.08 4.59
CA GLN A 97 -19.44 -14.02 5.70
C GLN A 97 -17.96 -14.18 6.08
N PHE A 98 -17.52 -13.44 7.09
CA PHE A 98 -16.17 -13.56 7.62
C PHE A 98 -16.02 -14.85 8.44
N GLU A 99 -14.92 -15.57 8.20
CA GLU A 99 -14.53 -16.76 8.99
C GLU A 99 -13.92 -16.33 10.33
N THR A 100 -13.23 -15.19 10.32
CA THR A 100 -12.65 -14.57 11.51
C THR A 100 -13.05 -13.09 11.53
N PRO A 101 -13.56 -12.57 12.66
CA PRO A 101 -13.85 -11.15 12.79
C PRO A 101 -12.63 -10.26 12.53
N LEU A 102 -12.89 -9.06 12.02
CA LEU A 102 -11.87 -8.07 11.66
C LEU A 102 -12.01 -6.82 12.53
N VAL A 103 -10.88 -6.22 12.89
CA VAL A 103 -10.83 -5.00 13.71
C VAL A 103 -10.18 -3.85 12.93
N ILE A 104 -10.87 -2.73 12.84
CA ILE A 104 -10.42 -1.51 12.14
C ILE A 104 -9.88 -0.51 13.17
N ASN A 105 -8.72 0.08 12.90
CA ASN A 105 -8.26 1.29 13.58
C ASN A 105 -8.64 2.50 12.72
N ALA A 106 -9.68 3.22 13.13
CA ALA A 106 -10.21 4.36 12.41
C ALA A 106 -9.75 5.68 13.02
N SER A 107 -9.39 6.66 12.18
CA SER A 107 -9.10 8.03 12.61
C SER A 107 -9.82 9.07 11.76
N TYR A 108 -10.40 10.07 12.41
CA TYR A 108 -11.01 11.24 11.78
C TYR A 108 -10.28 12.50 12.28
N VAL A 109 -9.37 13.01 11.45
CA VAL A 109 -8.34 14.00 11.83
C VAL A 109 -8.02 14.92 10.66
N SER A 110 -7.35 16.06 10.91
CA SER A 110 -6.87 16.93 9.82
C SER A 110 -5.64 16.29 9.19
N PHE A 111 -5.73 15.99 7.89
CA PHE A 111 -4.58 15.45 7.17
C PHE A 111 -3.45 16.49 7.05
N CYS A 112 -3.78 17.77 6.98
CA CYS A 112 -2.79 18.85 6.97
C CYS A 112 -2.00 18.89 8.28
N GLN A 113 -2.66 18.74 9.42
CA GLN A 113 -2.01 18.79 10.73
C GLN A 113 -1.23 17.52 11.06
N GLU A 114 -1.80 16.34 10.80
CA GLU A 114 -1.20 15.06 11.20
C GLU A 114 -0.18 14.53 10.19
N TYR A 115 -0.40 14.78 8.90
CA TYR A 115 0.35 14.18 7.79
C TYR A 115 0.98 15.19 6.83
N GLN A 116 0.88 16.49 7.15
CA GLN A 116 1.39 17.59 6.32
C GLN A 116 0.78 17.62 4.91
N ASP A 117 -0.43 17.09 4.76
CA ASP A 117 -1.18 17.09 3.51
C ASP A 117 -2.28 18.14 3.53
N CYS A 118 -1.96 19.31 3.01
CA CYS A 118 -2.85 20.46 3.02
C CYS A 118 -3.56 20.66 1.68
N HIS A 119 -3.62 19.62 0.84
CA HIS A 119 -4.16 19.70 -0.51
C HIS A 119 -5.65 19.32 -0.59
N HIS A 120 -6.43 19.45 0.49
CA HIS A 120 -7.84 18.99 0.54
C HIS A 120 -8.77 19.60 -0.53
N ASP A 121 -8.43 20.79 -1.06
CA ASP A 121 -9.18 21.45 -2.14
C ASP A 121 -8.76 21.01 -3.56
N ALA A 122 -7.71 20.19 -3.68
CA ALA A 122 -7.24 19.72 -4.98
C ALA A 122 -8.22 18.69 -5.57
N LYS A 123 -8.38 18.71 -6.89
CA LYS A 123 -9.28 17.80 -7.62
C LYS A 123 -9.01 16.30 -7.34
N TYR A 124 -7.78 15.95 -6.96
CA TYR A 124 -7.34 14.59 -6.67
C TYR A 124 -6.84 14.44 -5.22
N ALA A 125 -7.32 15.28 -4.31
CA ALA A 125 -6.97 15.20 -2.90
C ALA A 125 -7.47 13.88 -2.30
N SER A 126 -6.62 13.21 -1.51
CA SER A 126 -7.09 12.12 -0.66
C SER A 126 -7.98 12.70 0.44
N ILE A 127 -9.28 12.39 0.36
CA ILE A 127 -10.27 12.78 1.39
C ILE A 127 -10.44 11.68 2.44
N GLY A 128 -10.01 10.47 2.12
CA GLY A 128 -9.89 9.33 3.00
C GLY A 128 -8.92 8.32 2.40
N GLN A 129 -8.52 7.35 3.22
CA GLN A 129 -7.71 6.20 2.81
C GLN A 129 -7.94 5.05 3.79
N ALA A 130 -7.97 3.82 3.30
CA ALA A 130 -7.75 2.65 4.15
C ALA A 130 -6.92 1.56 3.48
N TYR A 131 -6.18 0.84 4.30
CA TYR A 131 -5.24 -0.19 3.87
C TYR A 131 -5.08 -1.24 4.96
N PRO A 132 -4.66 -2.47 4.61
CA PRO A 132 -4.40 -3.49 5.62
C PRO A 132 -3.25 -3.05 6.54
N SER A 133 -3.37 -3.22 7.86
CA SER A 133 -2.29 -2.84 8.80
C SER A 133 -1.00 -3.63 8.54
N ILE A 134 -1.13 -4.88 8.10
CA ILE A 134 -0.01 -5.77 7.80
C ILE A 134 -0.37 -6.73 6.66
N SER A 135 0.62 -7.13 5.86
CA SER A 135 0.52 -8.22 4.90
C SER A 135 1.61 -9.26 5.12
N TYR A 136 1.30 -10.53 4.88
CA TYR A 136 2.25 -11.63 5.00
C TYR A 136 2.78 -12.01 3.63
N VAL A 137 4.09 -12.27 3.54
CA VAL A 137 4.70 -12.75 2.30
C VAL A 137 4.38 -14.24 2.15
N MET A 138 3.52 -14.56 1.18
CA MET A 138 3.05 -15.92 0.92
C MET A 138 3.37 -16.31 -0.52
N THR A 139 3.56 -17.60 -0.75
CA THR A 139 3.60 -18.19 -2.09
C THR A 139 2.23 -18.76 -2.42
N ASP A 140 1.63 -18.28 -3.51
CA ASP A 140 0.44 -18.90 -4.09
C ASP A 140 0.87 -20.18 -4.81
N ASN A 141 0.39 -21.34 -4.33
CA ASN A 141 0.82 -22.62 -4.85
C ASN A 141 0.27 -22.93 -6.24
N THR A 142 -0.70 -22.16 -6.74
CA THR A 142 -1.33 -22.34 -8.07
C THR A 142 -0.44 -21.84 -9.22
N ASP A 143 0.27 -20.72 -9.02
CA ASP A 143 1.15 -20.11 -10.03
C ASP A 143 2.61 -19.93 -9.56
N LYS A 144 2.92 -20.33 -8.32
CA LYS A 144 4.23 -20.22 -7.66
C LYS A 144 4.73 -18.80 -7.48
N MET A 145 3.86 -17.80 -7.59
CA MET A 145 4.21 -16.40 -7.38
C MET A 145 4.21 -16.05 -5.89
N THR A 146 5.08 -15.11 -5.52
CA THR A 146 5.15 -14.57 -4.15
C THR A 146 4.34 -13.28 -4.08
N ARG A 147 3.44 -13.20 -3.09
CA ARG A 147 2.51 -12.08 -2.91
C ARG A 147 2.40 -11.66 -1.45
N LEU A 148 2.08 -10.39 -1.23
CA LEU A 148 1.75 -9.77 0.03
C LEU A 148 0.28 -10.02 0.33
N TYR A 149 -0.06 -11.08 1.06
CA TYR A 149 -1.45 -11.33 1.44
C TYR A 149 -1.86 -10.44 2.62
N PRO A 150 -2.85 -9.55 2.45
CA PRO A 150 -3.37 -8.73 3.55
C PRO A 150 -3.82 -9.58 4.72
N GLN A 151 -3.51 -9.18 5.96
CA GLN A 151 -4.04 -9.83 7.16
C GLN A 151 -5.56 -10.01 7.15
N PRO A 152 -6.39 -8.99 6.82
CA PRO A 152 -7.85 -9.17 6.79
C PRO A 152 -8.29 -10.27 5.82
N LEU A 153 -7.60 -10.42 4.69
CA LEU A 153 -7.85 -11.49 3.72
C LEU A 153 -7.34 -12.84 4.22
N LEU A 154 -6.10 -12.90 4.70
CA LEU A 154 -5.47 -14.14 5.13
C LEU A 154 -6.18 -14.78 6.34
N LYS A 155 -6.78 -13.97 7.21
CA LYS A 155 -7.67 -14.43 8.30
C LYS A 155 -8.89 -15.22 7.81
N GLN A 156 -9.27 -15.08 6.54
CA GLN A 156 -10.38 -15.82 5.93
C GLN A 156 -9.94 -17.20 5.39
N TYR A 157 -8.64 -17.50 5.36
CA TYR A 157 -8.14 -18.80 4.92
C TYR A 157 -8.19 -19.81 6.07
N THR A 158 -9.19 -20.69 6.05
CA THR A 158 -9.44 -21.67 7.12
C THR A 158 -8.47 -22.85 7.11
N ASN A 159 -7.89 -23.18 5.95
CA ASN A 159 -7.07 -24.39 5.74
C ASN A 159 -5.56 -24.13 5.85
N MET A 160 -5.14 -23.08 6.56
CA MET A 160 -3.72 -22.82 6.80
C MET A 160 -3.16 -23.76 7.87
N SER A 161 -2.03 -24.41 7.59
CA SER A 161 -1.36 -25.35 8.51
C SER A 161 -0.81 -24.66 9.76
N VAL A 162 -0.41 -23.39 9.63
CA VAL A 162 0.03 -22.52 10.72
C VAL A 162 -0.67 -21.18 10.52
N LYS A 163 -1.25 -20.62 11.59
CA LYS A 163 -1.76 -19.25 11.60
C LYS A 163 -0.73 -18.35 12.30
N PRO A 164 -0.44 -17.15 11.77
CA PRO A 164 0.46 -16.22 12.43
C PRO A 164 -0.20 -15.65 13.68
N SER A 165 0.60 -15.06 14.56
CA SER A 165 0.07 -14.24 15.66
C SER A 165 -0.40 -12.92 15.07
N TRP A 166 -1.68 -12.82 14.77
CA TRP A 166 -2.29 -11.62 14.18
C TRP A 166 -1.98 -10.37 15.01
N THR A 167 -1.76 -9.24 14.34
CA THR A 167 -1.78 -7.93 15.00
C THR A 167 -3.18 -7.60 15.51
N GLN A 168 -3.27 -6.66 16.44
CA GLN A 168 -4.56 -6.22 16.99
C GLN A 168 -5.51 -5.71 15.90
N TYR A 169 -5.01 -4.78 15.06
CA TYR A 169 -5.77 -4.20 13.97
C TYR A 169 -5.46 -4.89 12.65
N ASP A 170 -6.50 -5.04 11.84
CA ASP A 170 -6.49 -5.63 10.50
C ASP A 170 -6.43 -4.56 9.41
N ILE A 171 -7.12 -3.45 9.63
CA ILE A 171 -7.26 -2.34 8.68
C ILE A 171 -6.96 -1.04 9.43
N GLU A 172 -6.13 -0.19 8.83
CA GLU A 172 -6.01 1.23 9.19
C GLU A 172 -6.92 2.02 8.26
N ALA A 173 -7.79 2.86 8.81
CA ALA A 173 -8.68 3.73 8.06
C ALA A 173 -8.57 5.17 8.55
N GLN A 174 -8.31 6.11 7.65
CA GLN A 174 -8.07 7.51 7.97
C GLN A 174 -8.97 8.38 7.10
N PHE A 175 -9.62 9.36 7.72
CA PHE A 175 -10.56 10.26 7.06
C PHE A 175 -10.24 11.70 7.43
N ASN A 176 -10.21 12.58 6.42
CA ASN A 176 -9.85 13.96 6.62
C ASN A 176 -11.04 14.76 7.19
N ASN A 177 -10.87 15.37 8.36
CA ASN A 177 -11.92 16.17 9.02
C ASN A 177 -12.08 17.59 8.43
N GLU A 178 -11.27 17.95 7.44
CA GLU A 178 -11.35 19.25 6.75
C GLU A 178 -12.37 19.24 5.59
N ILE A 179 -12.95 18.07 5.30
CA ILE A 179 -13.90 17.89 4.19
C ILE A 179 -15.33 18.13 4.67
N ASN A 180 -16.14 18.75 3.81
CA ASN A 180 -17.56 18.99 4.07
C ASN A 180 -18.39 17.71 3.92
N TRP A 181 -18.40 16.89 4.98
CA TRP A 181 -19.07 15.59 4.99
C TRP A 181 -20.57 15.67 5.24
N TYR A 182 -21.28 14.71 4.65
CA TYR A 182 -22.65 14.33 5.00
C TYR A 182 -22.65 13.01 5.77
N PHE A 183 -23.27 12.99 6.96
CA PHE A 183 -23.32 11.83 7.85
C PHE A 183 -24.69 11.16 7.83
N VAL A 184 -24.73 9.87 8.14
CA VAL A 184 -25.95 9.03 8.07
C VAL A 184 -27.06 9.44 9.05
N ASN A 185 -26.71 10.18 10.10
CA ASN A 185 -27.62 10.64 11.14
C ASN A 185 -28.08 12.09 10.93
N ASN A 186 -27.78 12.69 9.78
CA ASN A 186 -28.30 13.99 9.41
C ASN A 186 -29.76 13.85 8.92
N ASP A 187 -30.66 14.63 9.50
CA ASP A 187 -32.08 14.63 9.11
C ASP A 187 -32.33 15.33 7.77
N ASP A 188 -31.49 16.33 7.44
CA ASP A 188 -31.58 17.07 6.19
C ASP A 188 -31.04 16.25 5.00
N PRO A 189 -31.56 16.45 3.78
CA PRO A 189 -30.95 15.88 2.58
C PRO A 189 -29.52 16.38 2.35
N ILE A 190 -28.68 15.52 1.76
CA ILE A 190 -27.34 15.89 1.34
C ILE A 190 -27.35 17.12 0.40
N GLN A 191 -26.47 18.08 0.66
CA GLN A 191 -26.33 19.28 -0.15
C GLN A 191 -25.35 19.07 -1.30
N SER A 192 -25.48 19.85 -2.38
CA SER A 192 -24.61 19.75 -3.58
C SER A 192 -23.12 19.96 -3.31
N SER A 193 -22.77 20.63 -2.21
CA SER A 193 -21.38 20.87 -1.77
C SER A 193 -20.85 19.84 -0.77
N GLN A 194 -21.67 18.87 -0.37
CA GLN A 194 -21.29 17.85 0.61
C GLN A 194 -20.88 16.55 -0.07
N THR A 195 -19.94 15.84 0.55
CA THR A 195 -19.54 14.49 0.15
C THR A 195 -20.19 13.47 1.08
N ASP A 196 -20.76 12.40 0.53
CA ASP A 196 -21.34 11.33 1.34
C ASP A 196 -20.25 10.54 2.08
N PHE A 197 -20.23 10.63 3.41
CA PHE A 197 -19.22 9.97 4.23
C PHE A 197 -19.42 8.46 4.28
N LEU A 198 -20.65 7.95 4.24
CA LEU A 198 -20.93 6.51 4.29
C LEU A 198 -20.38 5.82 3.03
N ARG A 199 -20.62 6.40 1.85
CA ARG A 199 -20.05 5.92 0.59
C ARG A 199 -18.53 5.88 0.67
N ASN A 200 -17.90 6.93 1.19
CA ASN A 200 -16.44 7.00 1.30
C ASN A 200 -15.90 5.94 2.29
N VAL A 201 -16.53 5.78 3.46
CA VAL A 201 -16.11 4.76 4.43
C VAL A 201 -16.20 3.35 3.83
N ILE A 202 -17.29 3.02 3.15
CA ILE A 202 -17.42 1.69 2.52
C ILE A 202 -16.36 1.50 1.43
N HIS A 203 -16.15 2.51 0.59
CA HIS A 203 -15.11 2.52 -0.45
C HIS A 203 -13.73 2.22 0.14
N GLU A 204 -13.32 2.99 1.15
CA GLU A 204 -12.01 2.79 1.78
C GLU A 204 -11.90 1.40 2.42
N LEU A 205 -12.94 0.93 3.12
CA LEU A 205 -12.88 -0.40 3.73
C LEU A 205 -12.75 -1.53 2.69
N ILE A 206 -13.25 -1.37 1.46
CA ILE A 206 -12.98 -2.33 0.37
C ILE A 206 -11.50 -2.35 -0.01
N HIS A 207 -10.81 -1.19 -0.03
CA HIS A 207 -9.34 -1.16 -0.14
C HIS A 207 -8.66 -1.86 1.03
N GLY A 208 -9.08 -1.57 2.26
CA GLY A 208 -8.59 -2.24 3.47
C GLY A 208 -8.73 -3.77 3.43
N LEU A 209 -9.79 -4.28 2.79
CA LEU A 209 -10.01 -5.71 2.57
C LEU A 209 -9.12 -6.30 1.45
N GLY A 210 -8.46 -5.47 0.64
CA GLY A 210 -7.45 -5.93 -0.33
C GLY A 210 -7.82 -5.76 -1.80
N PHE A 211 -8.83 -4.94 -2.14
CA PHE A 211 -8.96 -4.43 -3.50
C PHE A 211 -7.92 -3.33 -3.73
N MET A 212 -6.70 -3.74 -4.02
CA MET A 212 -5.55 -2.85 -4.14
C MET A 212 -4.49 -3.47 -5.04
N THR A 213 -3.69 -2.64 -5.71
CA THR A 213 -2.58 -3.11 -6.53
C THR A 213 -1.24 -2.76 -5.90
N SER A 214 -0.22 -3.57 -6.15
CA SER A 214 1.16 -3.28 -5.73
C SER A 214 1.90 -2.44 -6.76
N TRP A 215 1.31 -2.25 -7.94
CA TRP A 215 1.90 -1.53 -9.06
C TRP A 215 1.79 -0.03 -8.83
N SER A 216 2.94 0.64 -8.79
CA SER A 216 3.02 2.07 -8.53
C SER A 216 4.22 2.70 -9.23
N ASP A 217 4.31 4.02 -9.17
CA ASP A 217 5.45 4.82 -9.62
C ASP A 217 6.45 5.17 -8.50
N ASP A 218 6.31 4.60 -7.28
CA ASP A 218 7.19 4.86 -6.14
C ASP A 218 8.67 4.68 -6.48
N PHE A 219 9.01 3.63 -7.26
CA PHE A 219 10.40 3.40 -7.64
C PHE A 219 10.90 4.44 -8.64
N TYR A 220 10.05 4.85 -9.58
CA TYR A 220 10.36 5.94 -10.49
C TYR A 220 10.60 7.23 -9.71
N GLU A 221 9.68 7.64 -8.84
CA GLU A 221 9.78 8.86 -8.03
C GLU A 221 11.01 8.84 -7.11
N ALA A 222 11.35 7.69 -6.54
CA ALA A 222 12.52 7.55 -5.69
C ALA A 222 13.86 7.75 -6.43
N ILE A 223 13.97 7.34 -7.69
CA ILE A 223 15.23 7.48 -8.45
C ILE A 223 15.25 8.71 -9.36
N LEU A 224 14.09 9.30 -9.68
CA LEU A 224 13.97 10.46 -10.56
C LEU A 224 14.93 11.61 -10.19
N PRO A 225 15.12 11.98 -8.91
CA PRO A 225 16.06 13.05 -8.52
C PRO A 225 17.53 12.78 -8.86
N LEU A 226 17.88 11.54 -9.24
CA LEU A 226 19.24 11.16 -9.64
C LEU A 226 19.51 11.37 -11.14
N PHE A 227 18.49 11.70 -11.93
CA PHE A 227 18.61 11.90 -13.36
C PHE A 227 18.43 13.38 -13.72
N ASP A 228 19.08 13.82 -14.80
CA ASP A 228 18.69 15.10 -15.39
C ASP A 228 17.26 15.04 -15.93
N SER A 229 16.61 16.20 -15.96
CA SER A 229 15.33 16.40 -16.61
C SER A 229 15.28 15.73 -18.00
N GLY A 230 14.31 14.85 -18.19
CA GLY A 230 14.06 14.14 -19.45
C GLY A 230 15.01 12.99 -19.76
N LYS A 231 15.91 12.59 -18.85
CA LYS A 231 16.79 11.41 -19.05
C LYS A 231 16.19 10.10 -18.59
N LEU A 232 15.19 10.16 -17.70
CA LEU A 232 14.44 9.01 -17.24
C LEU A 232 13.02 9.11 -17.79
N GLU A 233 12.62 8.14 -18.60
CA GLU A 233 11.21 7.98 -18.97
C GLU A 233 10.44 7.33 -17.80
N HIS A 234 9.17 7.69 -17.65
CA HIS A 234 8.28 7.15 -16.62
C HIS A 234 8.10 5.64 -16.75
N PHE A 235 8.03 4.98 -15.61
CA PHE A 235 7.89 3.54 -15.50
C PHE A 235 7.14 3.18 -14.21
N ILE A 236 6.53 1.99 -14.16
CA ILE A 236 5.89 1.46 -12.94
C ILE A 236 6.42 0.08 -12.58
N THR A 237 6.46 -0.24 -11.30
CA THR A 237 6.84 -1.57 -10.81
C THR A 237 5.89 -2.04 -9.73
N PRO A 238 5.79 -3.36 -9.46
CA PRO A 238 5.23 -3.84 -8.22
C PRO A 238 6.06 -3.34 -7.02
N THR A 239 5.59 -3.62 -5.81
CA THR A 239 6.31 -3.28 -4.59
C THR A 239 7.67 -3.99 -4.55
N LEU A 240 8.74 -3.22 -4.36
CA LEU A 240 10.09 -3.76 -4.19
C LEU A 240 10.24 -4.38 -2.80
N LEU A 241 10.63 -5.65 -2.76
CA LEU A 241 10.96 -6.40 -1.55
C LEU A 241 12.45 -6.27 -1.22
N ALA A 242 12.79 -5.87 -0.01
CA ALA A 242 14.13 -5.87 0.58
C ALA A 242 14.07 -5.69 2.12
N GLN A 243 15.12 -6.04 2.85
CA GLN A 243 15.21 -5.77 4.30
C GLN A 243 16.12 -4.58 4.57
N THR A 244 15.71 -3.70 5.47
CA THR A 244 16.56 -2.63 5.98
C THR A 244 16.60 -2.64 7.50
N SER A 245 17.79 -2.59 8.06
CA SER A 245 18.01 -2.48 9.50
C SER A 245 17.91 -1.02 9.95
N ASN A 246 16.73 -0.41 9.81
CA ASN A 246 16.36 0.97 10.24
C ASN A 246 16.49 2.10 9.20
N HIS A 247 16.66 1.81 7.91
CA HIS A 247 16.60 2.84 6.86
C HIS A 247 15.35 2.63 6.00
N GLN A 248 14.58 3.69 5.71
CA GLN A 248 13.53 3.56 4.71
C GLN A 248 14.19 3.20 3.38
N LEU A 249 13.73 2.12 2.74
CA LEU A 249 14.14 1.78 1.38
C LEU A 249 13.97 3.03 0.54
N MET A 250 15.02 3.31 -0.23
CA MET A 250 14.95 4.33 -1.25
C MET A 250 14.72 5.77 -0.77
N SER A 251 15.04 6.08 0.49
CA SER A 251 15.07 7.44 1.03
C SER A 251 16.47 8.00 1.25
N ASP A 252 17.48 7.14 1.41
CA ASP A 252 18.88 7.55 1.64
C ASP A 252 19.74 7.10 0.46
N TYR A 253 20.11 8.08 -0.38
CA TYR A 253 20.88 7.84 -1.60
C TYR A 253 22.29 7.29 -1.35
N SER A 254 22.84 7.47 -0.15
CA SER A 254 24.20 7.03 0.19
C SER A 254 24.26 5.62 0.77
N SER A 255 23.14 5.13 1.28
CA SER A 255 23.03 3.82 1.92
C SER A 255 23.04 2.68 0.90
N ASN A 256 23.53 1.52 1.33
CA ASN A 256 23.42 0.27 0.57
C ASN A 256 21.94 -0.04 0.25
N GLN A 257 21.66 -0.40 -1.00
CA GLN A 257 20.31 -0.75 -1.46
C GLN A 257 20.21 -2.26 -1.71
N PRO A 258 19.60 -3.05 -0.79
CA PRO A 258 19.34 -4.46 -1.01
C PRO A 258 18.18 -4.66 -2.00
N PHE A 259 18.22 -5.77 -2.75
CA PHE A 259 17.14 -6.18 -3.65
C PHE A 259 16.80 -7.66 -3.42
N TRP A 260 15.55 -7.96 -3.07
CA TRP A 260 15.04 -9.33 -2.93
C TRP A 260 14.10 -9.74 -4.06
N GLY A 261 13.58 -8.78 -4.81
CA GLY A 261 12.60 -8.98 -5.88
C GLY A 261 11.47 -7.96 -5.83
N PHE A 262 10.56 -8.03 -6.79
CA PHE A 262 9.27 -7.36 -6.79
C PHE A 262 8.17 -8.35 -6.38
N VAL A 263 7.23 -7.88 -5.57
CA VAL A 263 6.12 -8.68 -5.02
C VAL A 263 4.77 -8.01 -5.26
N GLU A 264 3.75 -8.86 -5.44
CA GLU A 264 2.39 -8.44 -5.79
C GLU A 264 1.43 -8.44 -4.61
N PHE A 265 0.30 -7.73 -4.71
CA PHE A 265 -0.90 -8.08 -3.94
C PHE A 265 -1.69 -9.20 -4.65
N PRO A 266 -2.53 -9.97 -3.95
CA PRO A 266 -3.34 -11.04 -4.55
C PRO A 266 -4.21 -10.58 -5.73
N PHE A 267 -4.67 -9.33 -5.74
CA PHE A 267 -5.47 -8.78 -6.83
C PHE A 267 -4.71 -8.66 -8.14
N ASP A 268 -3.40 -8.40 -8.11
CA ASP A 268 -2.56 -8.19 -9.30
C ASP A 268 -2.53 -9.42 -10.22
N LYS A 269 -2.74 -10.62 -9.66
CA LYS A 269 -2.89 -11.88 -10.40
C LYS A 269 -3.95 -11.79 -11.50
N TYR A 270 -5.00 -11.01 -11.25
CA TYR A 270 -6.15 -10.86 -12.14
C TYR A 270 -6.04 -9.65 -13.07
N ILE A 271 -5.03 -8.79 -12.89
CA ILE A 271 -4.84 -7.59 -13.71
C ILE A 271 -4.17 -7.98 -15.01
N HIS A 272 -4.76 -7.54 -16.12
CA HIS A 272 -4.24 -7.73 -17.46
C HIS A 272 -4.29 -6.43 -18.24
N TYR A 273 -3.41 -6.26 -19.23
CA TYR A 273 -3.58 -5.25 -20.25
C TYR A 273 -3.99 -5.86 -21.60
N LYS A 274 -4.71 -5.09 -22.39
CA LYS A 274 -5.13 -5.45 -23.74
C LYS A 274 -3.94 -5.42 -24.69
N SER A 275 -3.71 -6.52 -25.39
CA SER A 275 -2.70 -6.56 -26.46
C SER A 275 -3.14 -5.73 -27.66
N ASN A 276 -2.22 -4.96 -28.25
CA ASN A 276 -2.52 -4.15 -29.45
C ASN A 276 -2.76 -4.99 -30.71
N THR A 277 -2.29 -6.24 -30.73
CA THR A 277 -2.20 -7.07 -31.94
C THR A 277 -3.19 -8.24 -31.96
N THR A 278 -3.83 -8.53 -30.83
CA THR A 278 -4.74 -9.67 -30.66
C THR A 278 -5.86 -9.30 -29.69
N ASN A 279 -7.02 -9.96 -29.75
CA ASN A 279 -8.05 -9.88 -28.70
C ASN A 279 -7.62 -10.63 -27.40
N ASN A 280 -6.32 -10.81 -27.18
CA ASN A 280 -5.78 -11.49 -26.01
C ASN A 280 -5.35 -10.46 -24.95
N TYR A 281 -5.34 -10.93 -23.71
CA TYR A 281 -4.95 -10.16 -22.54
C TYR A 281 -3.60 -10.66 -22.03
N THR A 282 -2.69 -9.74 -21.71
CA THR A 282 -1.40 -10.08 -21.12
C THR A 282 -1.45 -9.81 -19.62
N SER A 283 -1.11 -10.81 -18.82
CA SER A 283 -1.14 -10.75 -17.35
C SER A 283 -0.02 -9.86 -16.80
N PHE A 284 -0.35 -9.02 -15.82
CA PHE A 284 0.64 -8.27 -15.04
C PHE A 284 1.59 -9.22 -14.29
N ALA A 285 1.11 -10.36 -13.81
CA ALA A 285 1.94 -11.38 -13.15
C ALA A 285 3.06 -11.92 -14.05
N SER A 286 2.82 -12.04 -15.35
CA SER A 286 3.86 -12.42 -16.32
C SER A 286 4.93 -11.34 -16.49
N ILE A 287 4.58 -10.07 -16.28
CA ILE A 287 5.53 -8.96 -16.29
C ILE A 287 6.32 -8.94 -14.98
N THR A 288 5.68 -9.13 -13.83
CA THR A 288 6.39 -9.26 -12.54
C THR A 288 7.45 -10.36 -12.56
N GLN A 289 7.17 -11.50 -13.20
CA GLN A 289 8.17 -12.56 -13.40
C GLN A 289 9.38 -12.07 -14.19
N GLN A 290 9.17 -11.28 -15.26
CA GLN A 290 10.25 -10.68 -16.04
C GLN A 290 11.03 -9.66 -15.21
N LEU A 291 10.35 -8.79 -14.47
CA LEU A 291 11.00 -7.79 -13.62
C LEU A 291 11.87 -8.43 -12.53
N ASN A 292 11.51 -9.62 -12.05
CA ASN A 292 12.30 -10.37 -11.09
C ASN A 292 13.59 -10.99 -11.65
N HIS A 293 13.87 -10.85 -12.95
CA HIS A 293 15.18 -11.17 -13.52
C HIS A 293 16.18 -10.01 -13.44
N PHE A 294 15.73 -8.82 -13.04
CA PHE A 294 16.55 -7.60 -12.95
C PHE A 294 17.87 -7.81 -12.19
N SER A 295 17.80 -8.47 -11.03
CA SER A 295 18.95 -8.76 -10.21
C SER A 295 18.72 -10.00 -9.35
N SER A 296 19.80 -10.63 -8.90
CA SER A 296 19.70 -11.75 -7.97
C SER A 296 19.31 -11.25 -6.57
N SER A 297 18.50 -12.03 -5.85
CA SER A 297 18.05 -11.74 -4.48
C SER A 297 19.18 -11.69 -3.43
N ASN A 298 20.41 -12.00 -3.82
CA ASN A 298 21.63 -11.88 -3.01
C ASN A 298 22.39 -10.55 -3.25
N THR A 299 21.89 -9.68 -4.12
CA THR A 299 22.56 -8.45 -4.53
C THR A 299 22.26 -7.32 -3.55
N THR A 300 23.31 -6.56 -3.22
CA THR A 300 23.18 -5.22 -2.65
C THR A 300 23.95 -4.24 -3.51
N PHE A 301 23.27 -3.20 -3.95
CA PHE A 301 23.92 -2.09 -4.63
C PHE A 301 24.57 -1.18 -3.59
N ARG A 302 25.76 -0.67 -3.90
CA ARG A 302 26.53 0.18 -2.98
C ARG A 302 25.78 1.46 -2.58
N ASN A 303 24.96 2.00 -3.46
CA ASN A 303 24.15 3.19 -3.21
C ASN A 303 23.00 3.27 -4.22
N MET A 304 22.15 4.29 -4.08
CA MET A 304 21.01 4.46 -4.99
C MET A 304 21.44 4.76 -6.42
N VAL A 305 22.56 5.45 -6.64
CA VAL A 305 23.06 5.74 -8.00
C VAL A 305 23.43 4.44 -8.71
N ASP A 306 24.09 3.52 -8.01
CA ASP A 306 24.44 2.21 -8.57
C ASP A 306 23.17 1.37 -8.86
N LEU A 307 22.15 1.41 -8.00
CA LEU A 307 20.84 0.77 -8.26
C LEU A 307 20.14 1.41 -9.48
N ALA A 308 20.08 2.74 -9.54
CA ALA A 308 19.40 3.48 -10.61
C ALA A 308 20.06 3.27 -11.97
N ASN A 309 21.40 3.26 -12.03
CA ASN A 309 22.13 2.96 -13.27
C ASN A 309 21.98 1.49 -13.68
N ALA A 310 21.99 0.55 -12.72
CA ALA A 310 21.71 -0.85 -13.02
C ALA A 310 20.30 -1.02 -13.61
N TRP A 311 19.29 -0.42 -12.98
CA TRP A 311 17.91 -0.44 -13.47
C TRP A 311 17.80 0.18 -14.86
N TYR A 312 18.35 1.38 -15.06
CA TYR A 312 18.30 2.08 -16.35
C TYR A 312 18.88 1.27 -17.52
N ASN A 313 19.93 0.48 -17.27
CA ASN A 313 20.59 -0.34 -18.29
C ASN A 313 19.94 -1.72 -18.48
N SER A 314 18.88 -2.05 -17.74
CA SER A 314 18.24 -3.37 -17.74
C SER A 314 17.15 -3.52 -18.81
N ASP A 315 16.88 -4.76 -19.22
CA ASP A 315 15.72 -5.06 -20.08
C ASP A 315 14.41 -4.85 -19.31
N GLU A 316 14.43 -5.05 -17.99
CA GLU A 316 13.30 -4.89 -17.07
C GLU A 316 12.78 -3.45 -17.05
N TYR A 317 13.66 -2.46 -17.10
CA TYR A 317 13.27 -1.07 -17.30
C TYR A 317 12.47 -0.87 -18.59
N THR A 318 12.85 -1.55 -19.68
CA THR A 318 12.12 -1.47 -20.96
C THR A 318 10.72 -2.07 -20.85
N PHE A 319 10.56 -3.20 -20.16
CA PHE A 319 9.23 -3.79 -19.90
C PHE A 319 8.35 -2.87 -19.05
N SER A 320 8.93 -2.33 -17.97
CA SER A 320 8.26 -1.45 -17.03
C SER A 320 7.76 -0.14 -17.68
N LYS A 321 8.58 0.48 -18.55
CA LYS A 321 8.16 1.65 -19.35
C LYS A 321 7.02 1.35 -20.32
N ARG A 322 7.08 0.21 -21.02
CA ARG A 322 6.02 -0.17 -21.95
C ARG A 322 4.72 -0.37 -21.20
N LEU A 323 4.77 -0.98 -20.02
CA LEU A 323 3.60 -1.17 -19.19
C LEU A 323 3.03 0.15 -18.69
N TYR A 324 3.87 1.12 -18.30
CA TYR A 324 3.42 2.47 -17.92
C TYR A 324 2.50 3.08 -18.98
N THR A 325 2.82 2.95 -20.27
CA THR A 325 1.96 3.49 -21.34
C THR A 325 0.55 2.88 -21.33
N LYS A 326 0.40 1.63 -20.91
CA LYS A 326 -0.90 0.95 -20.78
C LYS A 326 -1.71 1.47 -19.60
N THR A 327 -1.03 1.80 -18.50
CA THR A 327 -1.70 2.24 -17.26
C THR A 327 -2.15 3.69 -17.28
N VAL A 328 -1.75 4.44 -18.31
CA VAL A 328 -2.23 5.82 -18.59
C VAL A 328 -3.00 5.92 -19.91
N THR A 329 -3.40 4.77 -20.49
CA THR A 329 -4.23 4.71 -21.70
C THR A 329 -5.62 4.20 -21.34
N PHE A 330 -6.64 4.97 -21.68
CA PHE A 330 -8.04 4.67 -21.40
C PHE A 330 -8.46 3.26 -21.86
N LEU A 331 -9.06 2.47 -20.95
CA LEU A 331 -9.57 1.11 -21.17
C LEU A 331 -8.54 0.07 -21.65
N ASP A 332 -7.25 0.31 -21.43
CA ASP A 332 -6.21 -0.65 -21.80
C ASP A 332 -5.93 -1.69 -20.70
N VAL A 333 -6.38 -1.46 -19.46
CA VAL A 333 -6.16 -2.37 -18.31
C VAL A 333 -7.48 -2.80 -17.68
N LEU A 334 -7.57 -4.07 -17.32
CA LEU A 334 -8.78 -4.68 -16.78
C LEU A 334 -8.46 -5.87 -15.86
N ALA A 335 -9.40 -6.18 -14.96
CA ALA A 335 -9.44 -7.44 -14.26
C ALA A 335 -10.07 -8.53 -15.14
N VAL A 336 -9.42 -9.71 -15.20
CA VAL A 336 -9.89 -10.91 -15.90
C VAL A 336 -10.04 -12.02 -14.88
N ILE A 337 -11.24 -12.61 -14.80
CA ILE A 337 -11.56 -13.70 -13.86
C ILE A 337 -12.30 -14.80 -14.62
N ASP A 338 -11.92 -16.06 -14.41
CA ASP A 338 -12.42 -17.22 -15.17
C ASP A 338 -12.16 -17.11 -16.68
N ASN A 339 -11.03 -16.49 -17.07
CA ASN A 339 -10.68 -16.13 -18.45
C ASN A 339 -11.64 -15.15 -19.14
N GLU A 340 -12.51 -14.49 -18.39
CA GLU A 340 -13.48 -13.51 -18.92
C GLU A 340 -13.15 -12.08 -18.43
N PRO A 341 -13.18 -11.07 -19.32
CA PRO A 341 -13.11 -9.67 -18.95
C PRO A 341 -14.18 -9.28 -17.94
N LEU A 342 -13.79 -8.72 -16.79
CA LEU A 342 -14.72 -8.39 -15.72
C LEU A 342 -14.91 -6.88 -15.55
N LEU A 343 -13.86 -6.16 -15.17
CA LEU A 343 -13.87 -4.74 -14.82
C LEU A 343 -12.69 -4.02 -15.47
N PHE A 344 -12.94 -2.92 -16.18
CA PHE A 344 -11.87 -2.01 -16.56
C PHE A 344 -11.36 -1.25 -15.35
N LEU A 345 -10.04 -1.13 -15.23
CA LEU A 345 -9.41 -0.36 -14.17
C LEU A 345 -9.21 1.09 -14.63
N GLU A 346 -9.10 1.99 -13.66
CA GLU A 346 -8.87 3.40 -13.92
C GLU A 346 -7.46 3.63 -14.51
N THR A 347 -7.43 4.08 -15.77
CA THR A 347 -6.21 4.37 -16.54
C THR A 347 -6.28 5.69 -17.30
N SER A 348 -7.29 6.53 -17.02
CA SER A 348 -7.45 7.84 -17.65
C SER A 348 -6.64 8.94 -16.94
N VAL A 349 -6.13 8.67 -15.74
CA VAL A 349 -5.25 9.56 -14.98
C VAL A 349 -3.85 9.56 -15.59
N ASN A 350 -3.42 10.71 -16.11
CA ASN A 350 -2.13 10.90 -16.76
C ASN A 350 -1.50 12.25 -16.31
N PRO A 351 -0.31 12.27 -15.67
CA PRO A 351 0.55 11.12 -15.36
C PRO A 351 -0.11 10.11 -14.41
N PHE A 352 0.48 8.91 -14.32
CA PHE A 352 0.03 7.89 -13.37
C PHE A 352 -0.06 8.50 -11.97
N SER A 353 -1.05 8.06 -11.18
CA SER A 353 -1.23 8.53 -9.81
C SER A 353 -1.41 7.32 -8.91
N SER A 354 -0.37 7.00 -8.15
CA SER A 354 -0.39 5.99 -7.11
C SER A 354 -1.50 6.29 -6.10
N GLY A 355 -2.38 5.33 -5.87
CA GLY A 355 -3.60 5.49 -5.08
C GLY A 355 -4.86 5.78 -5.89
N SER A 356 -4.75 6.26 -7.14
CA SER A 356 -5.89 6.43 -8.05
C SER A 356 -5.86 5.41 -9.20
N SER A 357 -4.77 5.42 -9.98
CA SER A 357 -4.58 4.55 -11.14
C SER A 357 -4.54 3.09 -10.69
N LEU A 358 -5.24 2.20 -11.41
CA LEU A 358 -5.34 0.75 -11.17
C LEU A 358 -5.97 0.28 -9.86
N CYS A 359 -5.94 1.07 -8.79
CA CYS A 359 -6.65 0.78 -7.54
C CYS A 359 -8.15 1.02 -7.65
N HIS A 360 -8.61 1.72 -8.69
CA HIS A 360 -10.02 2.00 -8.94
C HIS A 360 -10.49 1.34 -10.24
N VAL A 361 -11.81 1.26 -10.38
CA VAL A 361 -12.46 0.92 -11.66
C VAL A 361 -12.64 2.19 -12.50
N ASP A 362 -12.72 2.03 -13.83
CA ASP A 362 -12.83 3.17 -14.75
C ASP A 362 -14.01 4.10 -14.40
N GLN A 363 -13.69 5.37 -14.17
CA GLN A 363 -14.64 6.39 -13.77
C GLN A 363 -15.80 6.56 -14.76
N SER A 364 -15.49 6.65 -16.05
CA SER A 364 -16.48 6.93 -17.09
C SER A 364 -17.43 5.76 -17.32
N GLN A 365 -16.93 4.53 -17.18
CA GLN A 365 -17.71 3.32 -17.38
C GLN A 365 -18.64 3.04 -16.21
N TYR A 366 -18.22 3.32 -14.97
CA TYR A 366 -18.88 2.74 -13.80
C TYR A 366 -19.58 3.72 -12.87
N LEU A 367 -19.31 5.03 -12.93
CA LEU A 367 -19.88 6.03 -12.01
C LEU A 367 -21.42 5.98 -11.89
N ASN A 368 -22.12 5.67 -12.98
CA ASN A 368 -23.58 5.62 -13.05
C ASN A 368 -24.10 4.18 -13.25
N THR A 369 -23.41 3.19 -12.70
CA THR A 369 -23.76 1.77 -12.81
C THR A 369 -23.78 1.12 -11.44
N THR A 370 -24.10 -0.18 -11.36
CA THR A 370 -24.00 -0.96 -10.11
C THR A 370 -22.57 -1.05 -9.55
N GLU A 371 -21.54 -0.69 -10.31
CA GLU A 371 -20.13 -0.73 -9.91
C GLU A 371 -19.59 0.65 -9.48
N TYR A 372 -20.47 1.60 -9.15
CA TYR A 372 -20.10 2.99 -8.84
C TYR A 372 -19.19 3.16 -7.63
N LEU A 373 -19.10 2.16 -6.75
CA LEU A 373 -18.44 2.31 -5.45
C LEU A 373 -16.95 2.57 -5.61
N MET A 374 -16.25 1.79 -6.44
CA MET A 374 -14.78 1.81 -6.55
C MET A 374 -14.26 2.70 -7.68
N VAL A 375 -15.03 3.71 -8.10
CA VAL A 375 -14.52 4.79 -8.96
C VAL A 375 -13.72 5.78 -8.11
N TYR A 376 -12.73 6.46 -8.70
CA TYR A 376 -11.82 7.32 -7.93
C TYR A 376 -12.41 8.69 -7.55
N LEU A 377 -13.49 9.13 -8.22
CA LEU A 377 -14.21 10.37 -7.88
C LEU A 377 -15.70 10.11 -7.67
N ALA A 378 -16.16 10.32 -6.43
CA ALA A 378 -17.58 10.39 -6.12
C ALA A 378 -18.17 11.76 -6.49
N ASN A 379 -19.45 11.79 -6.88
CA ASN A 379 -20.17 13.05 -7.10
C ASN A 379 -20.58 13.65 -5.75
N ALA A 380 -20.23 14.91 -5.49
CA ALA A 380 -20.79 15.67 -4.39
C ALA A 380 -22.32 15.81 -4.54
N GLY A 381 -23.03 15.88 -3.43
CA GLY A 381 -24.50 15.97 -3.40
C GLY A 381 -25.26 14.70 -3.75
N VAL A 382 -24.57 13.58 -3.97
CA VAL A 382 -25.22 12.29 -4.26
C VAL A 382 -24.99 11.34 -3.10
N GLY A 383 -26.06 11.10 -2.35
CA GLY A 383 -26.03 10.23 -1.19
C GLY A 383 -26.23 8.75 -1.54
N ILE A 384 -25.69 7.85 -0.71
CA ILE A 384 -25.85 6.41 -0.90
C ILE A 384 -27.33 5.98 -0.84
N THR A 385 -28.16 6.62 0.00
CA THR A 385 -29.61 6.37 0.06
C THR A 385 -30.30 6.67 -1.28
N GLN A 386 -29.84 7.68 -2.03
CA GLN A 386 -30.35 7.97 -3.36
C GLN A 386 -29.88 6.90 -4.36
N LEU A 387 -28.64 6.45 -4.25
CA LEU A 387 -28.09 5.40 -5.12
C LEU A 387 -28.77 4.04 -4.85
N ASP A 388 -29.14 3.73 -3.62
CA ASP A 388 -29.86 2.50 -3.27
C ASP A 388 -31.25 2.42 -3.93
N GLN A 389 -31.88 3.57 -4.25
CA GLN A 389 -33.13 3.60 -5.01
C GLN A 389 -32.92 3.20 -6.48
N VAL A 390 -31.74 3.52 -7.03
CA VAL A 390 -31.37 3.19 -8.42
C VAL A 390 -30.77 1.78 -8.51
N PHE A 391 -30.00 1.39 -7.49
CA PHE A 391 -29.27 0.14 -7.38
C PHE A 391 -29.64 -0.59 -6.08
N PRO A 392 -30.81 -1.25 -6.02
CA PRO A 392 -31.37 -1.81 -4.79
C PRO A 392 -30.58 -3.00 -4.20
N GLN A 393 -29.53 -3.45 -4.87
CA GLN A 393 -28.64 -4.51 -4.38
C GLN A 393 -27.56 -3.97 -3.42
N GLY A 394 -27.53 -2.65 -3.20
CA GLY A 394 -26.59 -1.97 -2.32
C GLY A 394 -25.32 -1.49 -3.05
N PRO A 395 -24.35 -0.95 -2.30
CA PRO A 395 -23.19 -0.27 -2.87
C PRO A 395 -22.14 -1.22 -3.46
N VAL A 396 -22.07 -2.48 -3.02
CA VAL A 396 -21.05 -3.42 -3.48
C VAL A 396 -21.57 -4.15 -4.71
N GLY A 397 -21.18 -3.68 -5.90
CA GLY A 397 -21.64 -4.19 -7.18
C GLY A 397 -21.30 -5.67 -7.44
N PRO A 398 -22.07 -6.39 -8.28
CA PRO A 398 -21.87 -7.80 -8.54
C PRO A 398 -20.49 -8.15 -9.10
N LYS A 399 -19.86 -7.28 -9.91
CA LYS A 399 -18.53 -7.55 -10.42
C LYS A 399 -17.46 -7.37 -9.34
N LEU A 400 -17.58 -6.34 -8.51
CA LEU A 400 -16.74 -6.18 -7.33
C LEU A 400 -16.89 -7.37 -6.37
N LEU A 401 -18.11 -7.85 -6.11
CA LEU A 401 -18.34 -9.07 -5.32
C LEU A 401 -17.62 -10.29 -5.91
N LYS A 402 -17.63 -10.44 -7.24
CA LYS A 402 -16.89 -11.52 -7.91
C LYS A 402 -15.38 -11.38 -7.69
N VAL A 403 -14.82 -10.17 -7.76
CA VAL A 403 -13.40 -9.93 -7.42
C VAL A 403 -13.13 -10.36 -5.99
N MET A 404 -13.88 -9.84 -5.01
CA MET A 404 -13.67 -10.13 -3.60
C MET A 404 -13.82 -11.63 -3.27
N ALA A 405 -14.76 -12.31 -3.93
CA ALA A 405 -14.93 -13.75 -3.81
C ALA A 405 -13.75 -14.57 -4.37
N THR A 406 -13.14 -14.07 -5.44
CA THR A 406 -11.96 -14.68 -6.07
C THR A 406 -10.68 -14.43 -5.27
N LEU A 407 -10.62 -13.34 -4.49
CA LEU A 407 -9.53 -13.10 -3.54
C LEU A 407 -9.57 -14.06 -2.34
N GLY A 408 -10.78 -14.46 -1.91
CA GLY A 408 -10.99 -15.42 -0.82
C GLY A 408 -12.06 -15.05 0.21
N TYR A 409 -12.78 -13.94 0.02
CA TYR A 409 -13.91 -13.58 0.88
C TYR A 409 -15.15 -14.38 0.53
N LYS A 410 -15.84 -14.90 1.54
CA LYS A 410 -17.11 -15.56 1.30
C LYS A 410 -18.21 -14.52 1.18
N VAL A 411 -18.89 -14.46 0.04
CA VAL A 411 -20.04 -13.56 -0.18
C VAL A 411 -21.31 -14.26 0.27
N LYS A 412 -22.15 -13.60 1.08
CA LYS A 412 -23.42 -14.19 1.52
C LYS A 412 -24.30 -14.48 0.29
N ASN A 413 -24.98 -15.62 0.31
CA ASN A 413 -25.80 -16.11 -0.81
C ASN A 413 -25.02 -16.52 -2.08
N ASN A 414 -23.68 -16.58 -2.04
CA ASN A 414 -22.85 -17.15 -3.08
C ASN A 414 -21.91 -18.21 -2.49
N ASN A 415 -21.89 -19.40 -3.07
CA ASN A 415 -21.05 -20.50 -2.60
C ASN A 415 -19.67 -20.55 -3.28
N ASN A 416 -19.44 -19.73 -4.30
CA ASN A 416 -18.19 -19.70 -5.04
C ASN A 416 -17.22 -18.74 -4.36
N THR A 417 -16.36 -19.28 -3.51
CA THR A 417 -15.20 -18.58 -2.95
C THR A 417 -13.96 -19.36 -3.34
N ASP A 418 -13.03 -18.70 -4.03
CA ASP A 418 -11.75 -19.30 -4.37
C ASP A 418 -10.74 -18.95 -3.27
N ARG A 419 -10.12 -19.97 -2.69
CA ARG A 419 -9.03 -19.82 -1.71
C ARG A 419 -7.88 -20.67 -2.21
N PRO A 420 -6.96 -20.11 -3.02
CA PRO A 420 -5.79 -20.85 -3.48
C PRO A 420 -5.01 -21.44 -2.30
N SER A 421 -4.38 -22.59 -2.52
CA SER A 421 -3.47 -23.15 -1.52
C SER A 421 -2.28 -22.20 -1.34
N LEU A 422 -2.05 -21.74 -0.12
CA LEU A 422 -0.93 -20.85 0.21
C LEU A 422 0.12 -21.59 1.03
N SER A 423 1.38 -21.26 0.78
CA SER A 423 2.49 -21.60 1.66
C SER A 423 3.18 -20.32 2.13
N TYR A 424 3.74 -20.36 3.34
CA TYR A 424 4.58 -19.25 3.79
C TYR A 424 5.80 -19.15 2.88
N TRP A 425 6.11 -17.93 2.46
CA TRP A 425 7.27 -17.70 1.63
C TRP A 425 8.53 -18.16 2.36
N THR A 426 9.26 -19.08 1.73
CA THR A 426 10.56 -19.51 2.18
C THR A 426 11.58 -18.80 1.30
N PRO A 427 12.34 -17.83 1.83
CA PRO A 427 13.28 -17.09 1.02
C PRO A 427 14.35 -18.01 0.43
N PRO A 428 14.85 -17.72 -0.79
CA PRO A 428 16.01 -18.40 -1.33
C PRO A 428 17.22 -18.31 -0.39
N GLN A 429 18.07 -19.35 -0.38
CA GLN A 429 19.36 -19.25 0.30
C GLN A 429 20.17 -18.10 -0.30
N GLY A 430 20.85 -17.32 0.55
CA GLY A 430 21.65 -16.20 0.09
C GLY A 430 20.91 -14.86 0.08
N LEU A 431 19.69 -14.78 0.59
CA LEU A 431 18.94 -13.53 0.67
C LEU A 431 19.73 -12.49 1.50
N VAL A 432 20.05 -11.36 0.87
CA VAL A 432 20.92 -10.36 1.49
C VAL A 432 20.30 -9.77 2.78
N GLY A 433 21.11 -9.61 3.82
CA GLY A 433 20.66 -9.03 5.09
C GLY A 433 19.99 -10.04 6.02
N THR A 434 19.94 -11.31 5.62
CA THR A 434 19.50 -12.41 6.48
C THR A 434 20.67 -13.12 7.14
N ASP A 435 20.39 -13.91 8.18
CA ASP A 435 21.37 -14.77 8.86
C ASP A 435 22.08 -15.75 7.89
N SER A 436 21.44 -16.07 6.75
CA SER A 436 22.02 -16.93 5.71
C SER A 436 23.02 -16.23 4.78
N ASN A 437 23.01 -14.89 4.73
CA ASN A 437 23.94 -14.08 3.95
C ASN A 437 24.18 -12.71 4.60
N PRO A 438 25.03 -12.67 5.64
CA PRO A 438 25.36 -11.43 6.34
C PRO A 438 26.34 -10.53 5.56
N SER A 439 26.92 -11.01 4.45
CA SER A 439 27.96 -10.30 3.69
C SER A 439 27.71 -10.44 2.19
N PRO A 440 26.74 -9.67 1.65
CA PRO A 440 26.34 -9.76 0.25
C PRO A 440 27.43 -9.31 -0.71
N SER A 441 27.33 -9.77 -1.96
CA SER A 441 28.08 -9.17 -3.06
C SER A 441 27.63 -7.73 -3.25
N LEU A 442 28.58 -6.81 -3.12
CA LEU A 442 28.36 -5.39 -3.38
C LEU A 442 28.42 -5.13 -4.89
N SER A 443 27.27 -4.82 -5.49
CA SER A 443 27.16 -4.42 -6.89
C SER A 443 27.50 -2.94 -7.04
N VAL A 444 28.42 -2.65 -7.95
CA VAL A 444 28.87 -1.30 -8.29
C VAL A 444 28.63 -1.09 -9.78
N VAL A 445 27.75 -0.15 -10.12
CA VAL A 445 27.32 0.11 -11.49
C VAL A 445 27.38 1.61 -11.75
N THR A 446 28.58 2.07 -12.09
CA THR A 446 28.85 3.50 -12.32
C THR A 446 28.51 3.95 -13.74
N ALA A 447 28.25 3.03 -14.66
CA ALA A 447 27.91 3.34 -16.04
C ALA A 447 26.41 3.65 -16.16
N GLY A 448 26.07 4.88 -16.56
CA GLY A 448 24.70 5.31 -16.79
C GLY A 448 24.52 6.81 -16.52
N PRO A 449 23.32 7.36 -16.75
CA PRO A 449 23.08 8.80 -16.64
C PRO A 449 22.75 9.25 -15.20
N ALA A 450 22.50 8.32 -14.27
CA ALA A 450 22.16 8.64 -12.89
C ALA A 450 23.40 9.11 -12.12
N ARG A 451 23.20 10.11 -11.25
CA ARG A 451 24.24 10.73 -10.43
C ARG A 451 23.64 11.33 -9.17
N MET A 452 24.47 11.50 -8.14
CA MET A 452 24.02 12.14 -6.90
C MET A 452 23.47 13.54 -7.19
N PRO A 453 22.38 13.97 -6.54
CA PRO A 453 21.88 15.33 -6.69
C PRO A 453 22.99 16.28 -6.25
N THR A 454 23.43 17.19 -7.12
CA THR A 454 24.35 18.23 -6.71
C THR A 454 23.61 19.12 -5.72
N SER A 455 24.07 19.17 -4.47
CA SER A 455 23.63 20.18 -3.52
C SER A 455 23.94 21.54 -4.14
N SER A 456 22.92 22.21 -4.68
CA SER A 456 23.03 23.59 -5.14
C SER A 456 23.12 24.50 -3.92
N TYR A 457 24.25 24.46 -3.21
CA TYR A 457 24.73 25.62 -2.50
C TYR A 457 25.23 26.59 -3.57
N THR A 458 24.45 27.63 -3.82
CA THR A 458 24.95 28.86 -4.43
C THR A 458 25.93 29.51 -3.47
N THR A 459 27.13 28.94 -3.35
CA THR A 459 28.30 29.70 -2.92
C THR A 459 28.67 30.62 -4.07
N SER A 460 28.25 31.87 -3.97
CA SER A 460 28.78 32.98 -4.74
C SER A 460 30.26 33.16 -4.39
N THR A 461 31.13 32.38 -5.03
CA THR A 461 32.56 32.66 -5.02
C THR A 461 32.80 33.93 -5.82
N GLY A 462 33.20 34.98 -5.11
CA GLY A 462 33.59 36.24 -5.68
C GLY A 462 34.74 36.11 -6.68
N GLY A 463 34.62 36.88 -7.76
CA GLY A 463 35.70 37.22 -8.68
C GLY A 463 35.56 38.69 -9.05
N SER A 464 36.39 39.55 -8.45
CA SER A 464 36.69 40.93 -8.87
C SER A 464 37.08 40.96 -10.35
N THR A 465 36.58 41.87 -11.19
CA THR A 465 37.03 43.27 -11.48
C THR A 465 36.21 43.69 -12.74
N SER A 466 35.84 44.93 -13.09
CA SER A 466 36.25 46.30 -12.76
C SER A 466 35.16 47.31 -13.18
N THR A 467 34.95 48.36 -12.37
CA THR A 467 34.62 49.77 -12.70
C THR A 467 33.70 50.14 -13.89
N ASN A 468 32.53 50.76 -13.64
CA ASN A 468 32.34 52.23 -13.61
C ASN A 468 30.84 52.65 -13.50
N GLN A 469 30.58 53.65 -12.62
CA GLN A 469 29.58 54.75 -12.65
C GLN A 469 28.13 54.46 -13.11
N SER A 470 27.04 54.81 -12.40
CA SER A 470 26.72 56.10 -11.75
C SER A 470 25.36 56.03 -10.98
N LYS A 471 25.26 56.85 -9.92
CA LYS A 471 24.10 57.56 -9.26
C LYS A 471 22.66 57.17 -9.67
N SER A 472 21.64 57.06 -8.80
CA SER A 472 21.22 57.94 -7.69
C SER A 472 20.01 57.37 -6.88
N SER A 473 19.91 57.72 -5.58
CA SER A 473 18.71 58.00 -4.72
C SER A 473 17.55 56.98 -4.65
N SER A 474 16.86 56.66 -3.54
CA SER A 474 16.72 57.23 -2.18
C SER A 474 15.91 56.25 -1.31
N SER A 475 16.22 56.24 0.00
CA SER A 475 15.69 55.54 1.20
C SER A 475 14.15 55.52 1.44
N PRO A 476 13.62 55.04 2.61
CA PRO A 476 13.84 53.78 3.37
C PRO A 476 12.51 53.15 3.90
N ALA A 477 12.55 51.93 4.45
CA ALA A 477 11.74 51.55 5.63
C ALA A 477 12.32 50.31 6.33
N ALA A 478 12.50 50.42 7.64
CA ALA A 478 13.11 49.46 8.54
C ALA A 478 12.07 48.52 9.18
N ILE A 479 12.46 47.28 9.45
CA ILE A 479 11.85 46.39 10.45
C ILE A 479 13.00 45.75 11.25
N PRO A 480 12.96 45.72 12.60
CA PRO A 480 14.07 45.23 13.41
C PRO A 480 13.95 43.73 13.66
N GLN A 481 15.02 42.97 13.39
CA GLN A 481 15.17 41.60 13.86
C GLN A 481 16.13 41.55 15.05
N TYR A 482 15.60 40.99 16.13
CA TYR A 482 16.26 40.73 17.41
C TYR A 482 17.41 39.73 17.26
N TRP A 483 18.48 40.00 18.00
CA TRP A 483 19.64 39.14 18.22
C TRP A 483 19.51 38.34 19.52
N HIS A 484 20.22 37.21 19.55
CA HIS A 484 20.75 36.41 20.69
C HIS A 484 20.19 34.97 20.85
N PRO A 485 20.99 34.03 21.39
CA PRO A 485 22.17 33.46 20.73
C PRO A 485 22.23 31.91 20.81
N LEU A 486 23.18 31.32 20.09
CA LEU A 486 23.60 29.92 20.20
C LEU A 486 23.93 29.54 21.65
N LEU A 487 23.36 28.42 22.10
CA LEU A 487 23.85 27.66 23.26
C LEU A 487 24.57 26.40 22.74
N LEU A 488 25.89 26.36 22.98
CA LEU A 488 26.69 25.14 22.91
C LEU A 488 26.25 24.17 24.01
N CYS A 489 25.91 22.93 23.66
CA CYS A 489 25.85 21.81 24.61
C CYS A 489 27.03 20.87 24.37
N ILE A 490 27.90 20.83 25.37
CA ILE A 490 29.03 19.91 25.53
C ILE A 490 28.48 18.54 25.92
N ILE A 491 28.74 17.51 25.10
CA ILE A 491 28.46 16.11 25.44
C ILE A 491 29.64 15.60 26.26
N THR A 492 29.38 15.24 27.52
CA THR A 492 30.29 14.45 28.35
C THR A 492 29.85 12.98 28.29
N THR A 493 30.77 12.13 27.86
CA THR A 493 30.63 10.67 27.85
C THR A 493 30.86 10.11 29.24
N THR A 494 29.92 9.34 29.77
CA THR A 494 30.19 8.41 30.88
C THR A 494 29.76 7.00 30.49
N LEU A 495 30.77 6.14 30.52
CA LEU A 495 30.75 4.70 30.36
C LEU A 495 30.13 4.09 31.63
N SER A 496 29.13 3.23 31.51
CA SER A 496 28.75 2.29 32.57
C SER A 496 28.60 0.90 31.98
N LEU A 497 29.58 0.05 32.31
CA LEU A 497 29.46 -1.40 32.34
C LEU A 497 28.36 -1.80 33.32
N CYS A 498 27.52 -2.76 32.93
CA CYS A 498 26.91 -3.68 33.89
C CYS A 498 26.90 -5.10 33.34
N ILE A 499 27.30 -5.99 34.24
CA ILE A 499 27.12 -7.45 34.27
C ILE A 499 25.63 -7.80 34.19
#